data_AF-A0A8S0ULX1-F1
#
_entry.id   AF-A0A8S0ULX1-F1
#
_cell.length_a   1.000
_cell.length_b   1.000
_cell.length_c   1.000
_cell.angle_alpha   90.00
_cell.angle_beta   90.00
_cell.angle_gamma   90.00
#
_symmetry.space_group_name_H-M   'P 1'
#
loop_
_entity.id
_entity.type
_entity.pdbx_description
1 polymer ?
#
loop_
_entity_poly.entity_id
_entity_poly.type
_entity_poly.pdbx_seq_one_letter_code
_entity_poly.pdbx_strand_id
1 'polypeptide(L)'
;MDFQFLVPENVWLPARISQWSNLNFIKTVMDNFDDRLRADFRDYCLGFLVDVPKIQFSAQLIQALACRGIRCDKSHELWFNVQGHLTQFGLQEYAIVTKLHAGSFHEGDRYTKALEKRRLKEKYFKSLEKISCAQLEKAFLRASTPRADRYKLKLALIVEGVITASDNNVSIDEDTLAIVDDLELFFAYP
;
A
#
# COMPACT_ATOMS: atom_id res chain seq x y z
N MET A 1 -6.28 35.97 3.00
CA MET A 1 -6.28 35.08 1.82
C MET A 1 -7.57 34.31 1.88
N ASP A 2 -8.40 34.40 0.85
CA ASP A 2 -9.66 33.66 0.80
C ASP A 2 -9.37 32.30 0.17
N PHE A 3 -9.57 31.22 0.94
CA PHE A 3 -9.45 29.86 0.46
C PHE A 3 -10.84 29.27 0.24
N GLN A 4 -11.00 28.44 -0.79
CA GLN A 4 -12.20 27.65 -0.94
C GLN A 4 -12.02 26.31 -0.22
N PHE A 5 -12.74 26.11 0.89
CA PHE A 5 -12.77 24.82 1.56
C PHE A 5 -13.46 23.75 0.69
N LEU A 6 -12.94 22.53 0.75
CA LEU A 6 -13.56 21.36 0.11
C LEU A 6 -14.90 21.01 0.77
N VAL A 7 -14.97 21.22 2.08
CA VAL A 7 -16.17 21.04 2.90
C VAL A 7 -16.48 22.40 3.52
N PRO A 8 -17.66 22.97 3.29
CA PRO A 8 -18.04 24.23 3.93
C PRO A 8 -17.96 24.11 5.46
N GLU A 9 -17.40 25.11 6.14
CA GLU A 9 -17.20 25.08 7.61
C GLU A 9 -18.48 24.86 8.41
N ASN A 10 -19.63 25.23 7.84
CA ASN A 10 -20.95 25.09 8.42
C ASN A 10 -21.63 23.74 8.12
N VAL A 11 -20.97 22.83 7.40
CA VAL A 11 -21.50 21.52 7.02
C VAL A 11 -20.77 20.43 7.79
N TRP A 12 -21.54 19.64 8.54
CA TRP A 12 -21.02 18.39 9.08
C TRP A 12 -20.96 17.36 7.95
N LEU A 13 -19.81 16.72 7.75
CA LEU A 13 -19.66 15.59 6.84
C LEU A 13 -20.36 14.36 7.46
N PRO A 14 -21.47 13.85 6.89
CA PRO A 14 -22.13 12.64 7.39
C PRO A 14 -21.42 11.36 6.93
N ALA A 15 -20.25 11.48 6.30
CA ALA A 15 -19.49 10.35 5.80
C ALA A 15 -18.85 9.58 6.94
N ARG A 16 -19.05 8.25 6.94
CA ARG A 16 -18.29 7.35 7.79
C ARG A 16 -16.89 7.20 7.22
N ILE A 17 -15.89 7.63 7.98
CA ILE A 17 -14.50 7.38 7.66
C ILE A 17 -14.18 5.90 7.95
N SER A 18 -13.65 5.20 6.94
CA SER A 18 -13.17 3.82 7.05
C SER A 18 -11.67 3.75 6.85
N GLN A 19 -11.03 2.79 7.53
CA GLN A 19 -9.65 2.38 7.26
C GLN A 19 -9.68 1.01 6.59
N TRP A 20 -9.09 0.92 5.40
CA TRP A 20 -8.94 -0.35 4.69
C TRP A 20 -7.54 -0.95 4.91
N SER A 21 -6.51 -0.10 4.98
CA SER A 21 -5.15 -0.52 5.30
C SER A 21 -5.09 -1.27 6.64
N ASN A 22 -4.50 -2.47 6.64
CA ASN A 22 -4.42 -3.30 7.82
C ASN A 22 -2.95 -3.56 8.19
N LEU A 23 -2.41 -2.73 9.09
CA LEU A 23 -1.04 -2.84 9.59
C LEU A 23 -0.74 -4.17 10.29
N ASN A 24 -1.75 -4.96 10.68
CA ASN A 24 -1.49 -6.29 11.23
C ASN A 24 -0.84 -7.22 10.20
N PHE A 25 -1.06 -7.01 8.90
CA PHE A 25 -0.38 -7.78 7.87
C PHE A 25 1.14 -7.56 7.87
N ILE A 26 1.61 -6.35 8.24
CA ILE A 26 3.03 -6.10 8.46
C ILE A 26 3.53 -7.04 9.55
N LYS A 27 2.85 -7.07 10.71
CA LYS A 27 3.21 -7.96 11.80
C LYS A 27 3.23 -9.43 11.37
N THR A 28 2.18 -9.91 10.69
CA THR A 28 2.11 -11.27 10.16
C THR A 28 3.30 -11.60 9.26
N VAL A 29 3.67 -10.69 8.35
CA VAL A 29 4.81 -10.87 7.45
C VAL A 29 6.13 -10.94 8.23
N MET A 30 6.33 -9.99 9.16
CA MET A 30 7.54 -9.88 9.97
C MET A 30 7.73 -11.09 10.89
N ASP A 31 6.68 -11.54 11.57
CA ASP A 31 6.73 -12.71 12.47
C ASP A 31 7.10 -14.00 11.73
N ASN A 32 6.93 -14.02 10.41
CA ASN A 32 7.28 -15.16 9.56
C ASN A 32 8.58 -14.98 8.76
N PHE A 33 9.26 -13.84 8.86
CA PHE A 33 10.61 -13.67 8.30
C PHE A 33 11.64 -14.30 9.22
N ASP A 34 12.59 -15.03 8.64
CA ASP A 34 13.85 -15.31 9.35
C ASP A 34 14.73 -14.06 9.40
N ASP A 35 15.73 -14.09 10.27
CA ASP A 35 16.59 -12.94 10.55
C ASP A 35 17.29 -12.38 9.30
N ARG A 36 17.65 -13.25 8.35
CA ARG A 36 18.28 -12.84 7.09
C ARG A 36 17.28 -12.09 6.20
N LEU A 37 16.10 -12.65 5.97
CA LEU A 37 15.06 -12.00 5.17
C LEU A 37 14.60 -10.68 5.80
N ARG A 38 14.59 -10.59 7.13
CA ARG A 38 14.25 -9.35 7.83
C ARG A 38 15.31 -8.28 7.62
N ALA A 39 16.60 -8.64 7.66
CA ALA A 39 17.70 -7.72 7.37
C ALA A 39 17.65 -7.26 5.91
N ASP A 40 17.52 -8.20 4.96
CA ASP A 40 17.41 -7.89 3.54
C ASP A 40 16.21 -6.96 3.28
N PHE A 41 15.03 -7.26 3.83
CA PHE A 41 13.83 -6.44 3.68
C PHE A 41 14.01 -5.00 4.19
N ARG A 42 14.77 -4.81 5.28
CA ARG A 42 15.05 -3.49 5.87
C ARG A 42 15.82 -2.57 4.90
N ASP A 43 16.63 -3.15 4.03
CA ASP A 43 17.48 -2.39 3.10
C ASP A 43 16.75 -2.04 1.78
N TYR A 44 15.53 -2.56 1.56
CA TYR A 44 14.71 -2.25 0.38
C TYR A 44 13.72 -1.10 0.62
N CYS A 45 13.03 -0.62 -0.44
CA CYS A 45 12.10 0.52 -0.41
C CYS A 45 10.97 0.41 0.64
N LEU A 46 10.56 -0.82 0.99
CA LEU A 46 9.54 -1.08 2.01
C LEU A 46 10.10 -1.32 3.41
N GLY A 47 11.42 -1.23 3.59
CA GLY A 47 12.10 -1.55 4.85
C GLY A 47 11.65 -0.68 6.03
N PHE A 48 11.13 0.53 5.77
CA PHE A 48 10.55 1.39 6.81
C PHE A 48 9.41 0.70 7.56
N LEU A 49 8.65 -0.19 6.91
CA LEU A 49 7.52 -0.92 7.52
C LEU A 49 7.96 -1.80 8.69
N VAL A 50 9.22 -2.23 8.74
CA VAL A 50 9.75 -3.03 9.86
C VAL A 50 9.68 -2.27 11.17
N ASP A 51 9.90 -0.95 11.11
CA ASP A 51 10.01 -0.08 12.28
C ASP A 51 8.77 0.83 12.44
N VAL A 52 7.71 0.63 11.65
CA VAL A 52 6.47 1.40 11.77
C VAL A 52 5.85 1.13 13.14
N PRO A 53 5.64 2.17 13.98
CA PRO A 53 5.00 1.99 15.27
C PRO A 53 3.56 1.54 15.07
N LYS A 54 3.00 0.88 16.08
CA LYS A 54 1.57 0.55 16.08
C LYS A 54 0.76 1.84 16.22
N ILE A 55 0.29 2.38 15.11
CA ILE A 55 -0.55 3.58 15.06
C ILE A 55 -2.01 3.15 15.21
N GLN A 56 -2.74 3.81 16.11
CA GLN A 56 -4.18 3.62 16.25
C GLN A 56 -4.91 4.58 15.31
N PHE A 57 -5.84 4.05 14.53
CA PHE A 57 -6.72 4.86 13.70
C PHE A 57 -7.62 5.76 14.53
N SER A 58 -7.71 7.03 14.17
CA SER A 58 -8.71 7.95 14.72
C SER A 58 -9.55 8.52 13.59
N ALA A 59 -10.73 7.92 13.37
CA ALA A 59 -11.70 8.41 12.39
C ALA A 59 -12.10 9.87 12.66
N GLN A 60 -12.17 10.28 13.93
CA GLN A 60 -12.45 11.65 14.34
C GLN A 60 -11.34 12.61 13.92
N LEU A 61 -10.07 12.22 14.07
CA LEU A 61 -8.94 13.05 13.66
C LEU A 61 -8.90 13.21 12.14
N ILE A 62 -9.10 12.12 11.40
CA ILE A 62 -9.16 12.16 9.93
C ILE A 62 -10.34 12.99 9.44
N GLN A 63 -11.51 12.86 10.05
CA GLN A 63 -12.69 13.69 9.72
C GLN A 63 -12.43 15.17 10.02
N ALA A 64 -11.83 15.49 11.17
CA ALA A 64 -11.45 16.85 11.53
C ALA A 64 -10.43 17.43 10.51
N LEU A 65 -9.46 16.64 10.07
CA LEU A 65 -8.50 17.06 9.04
C LEU A 65 -9.19 17.27 7.69
N ALA A 66 -10.10 16.37 7.29
CA ALA A 66 -10.86 16.48 6.04
C ALA A 66 -11.72 17.76 5.98
N CYS A 67 -12.38 18.14 7.09
CA CYS A 67 -13.12 19.40 7.17
C CYS A 67 -12.23 20.65 7.03
N ARG A 68 -10.91 20.52 7.18
CA ARG A 68 -9.94 21.60 6.99
C ARG A 68 -9.32 21.59 5.60
N GLY A 69 -9.72 20.65 4.74
CA GLY A 69 -9.21 20.55 3.38
C GLY A 69 -9.61 21.75 2.53
N ILE A 70 -8.66 22.28 1.77
CA ILE A 70 -8.88 23.39 0.82
C ILE A 70 -8.68 22.91 -0.61
N ARG A 71 -9.45 23.48 -1.54
CA ARG A 71 -9.32 23.19 -2.96
C ARG A 71 -7.95 23.67 -3.46
N CYS A 72 -7.26 22.79 -4.17
CA CYS A 72 -6.00 23.07 -4.84
C CYS A 72 -6.06 22.44 -6.24
N ASP A 73 -5.62 23.18 -7.25
CA ASP A 73 -5.60 22.70 -8.64
C ASP A 73 -4.34 21.91 -8.98
N LYS A 74 -3.41 21.79 -8.03
CA LYS A 74 -2.18 21.01 -8.21
C LYS A 74 -2.46 19.52 -8.06
N SER A 75 -1.97 18.75 -9.02
CA SER A 75 -2.02 17.30 -8.98
C SER A 75 -1.18 16.74 -7.84
N HIS A 76 -1.64 15.64 -7.24
CA HIS A 76 -0.95 14.90 -6.18
C HIS A 76 -0.61 15.71 -4.91
N GLU A 77 -1.34 16.79 -4.64
CA GLU A 77 -1.20 17.57 -3.40
C GLU A 77 -2.55 17.67 -2.68
N LEU A 78 -2.55 17.35 -1.38
CA LEU A 78 -3.64 17.66 -0.46
C LEU A 78 -3.26 18.90 0.34
N TRP A 79 -4.19 19.84 0.46
CA TRP A 79 -3.96 21.09 1.20
C TRP A 79 -4.98 21.24 2.33
N PHE A 80 -4.52 21.75 3.47
CA PHE A 80 -5.31 21.93 4.67
C PHE A 80 -5.05 23.31 5.29
N ASN A 81 -6.09 23.91 5.86
CA ASN A 81 -5.98 25.09 6.72
C ASN A 81 -6.22 24.68 8.18
N VAL A 82 -5.16 24.56 8.95
CA VAL A 82 -5.21 24.20 10.38
C VAL A 82 -5.01 25.46 11.21
N GLN A 83 -6.13 26.07 11.65
CA GLN A 83 -6.11 27.27 12.49
C GLN A 83 -5.29 28.43 11.89
N GLY A 84 -5.45 28.69 10.59
CA GLY A 84 -4.72 29.74 9.87
C GLY A 84 -3.36 29.29 9.33
N HIS A 85 -2.90 28.08 9.65
CA HIS A 85 -1.68 27.51 9.10
C HIS A 85 -2.00 26.66 7.88
N LEU A 86 -1.44 27.03 6.73
CA LEU A 86 -1.52 26.21 5.53
C LEU A 86 -0.53 25.06 5.64
N THR A 87 -1.04 23.85 5.50
CA THR A 87 -0.26 22.62 5.49
C THR A 87 -0.57 21.84 4.22
N GLN A 88 0.46 21.25 3.61
CA GLN A 88 0.31 20.38 2.45
C GLN A 88 0.77 18.96 2.77
N PHE A 89 0.18 17.99 2.08
CA PHE A 89 0.67 16.62 1.99
C PHE A 89 0.58 16.21 0.54
N GLY A 90 1.72 16.17 -0.15
CA GLY A 90 1.80 15.79 -1.54
C GLY A 90 2.62 14.53 -1.77
N LEU A 91 2.88 14.26 -3.05
CA LEU A 91 3.65 13.11 -3.49
C LEU A 91 5.07 13.07 -2.88
N GLN A 92 5.67 14.25 -2.66
CA GLN A 92 6.99 14.36 -2.03
C GLN A 92 6.96 13.93 -0.56
N GLU A 93 6.00 14.45 0.24
CA GLU A 93 5.83 14.03 1.63
C GLU A 93 5.48 12.54 1.72
N TYR A 94 4.64 12.04 0.81
CA TYR A 94 4.33 10.62 0.69
C TYR A 94 5.59 9.77 0.44
N ALA A 95 6.44 10.16 -0.51
CA ALA A 95 7.69 9.46 -0.83
C ALA A 95 8.67 9.47 0.35
N ILE A 96 8.75 10.58 1.10
CA ILE A 96 9.62 10.68 2.28
C ILE A 96 9.13 9.75 3.40
N VAL A 97 7.82 9.75 3.66
CA VAL A 97 7.22 8.93 4.74
C VAL A 97 7.28 7.45 4.41
N THR A 98 6.96 7.07 3.17
CA THR A 98 6.87 5.68 2.75
C THR A 98 8.17 5.13 2.17
N LYS A 99 9.17 5.96 1.88
CA LYS A 99 10.37 5.58 1.12
C LYS A 99 10.09 4.87 -0.22
N LEU A 100 8.85 4.94 -0.72
CA LEU A 100 8.47 4.44 -2.03
C LEU A 100 8.99 5.39 -3.11
N HIS A 101 9.29 4.83 -4.27
CA HIS A 101 9.74 5.62 -5.40
C HIS A 101 8.52 6.40 -5.93
N ALA A 102 8.53 7.72 -5.94
CA ALA A 102 7.36 8.47 -6.41
C ALA A 102 7.61 9.18 -7.75
N GLY A 103 8.40 8.53 -8.60
CA GLY A 103 8.82 9.05 -9.90
C GLY A 103 7.93 8.58 -11.05
N SER A 104 8.21 9.09 -12.24
CA SER A 104 7.59 8.60 -13.47
C SER A 104 8.01 7.15 -13.74
N PHE A 105 7.04 6.26 -13.92
CA PHE A 105 7.27 4.91 -14.42
C PHE A 105 7.19 4.88 -15.95
N HIS A 106 8.13 4.21 -16.60
CA HIS A 106 7.99 3.86 -18.00
C HIS A 106 7.57 2.39 -18.10
N GLU A 107 6.34 2.16 -18.57
CA GLU A 107 5.81 0.83 -18.89
C GLU A 107 6.51 0.27 -20.14
N GLY A 108 7.77 -0.12 -19.99
CA GLY A 108 8.57 -0.73 -21.05
C GLY A 108 8.28 -2.22 -21.21
N ASP A 109 8.92 -2.84 -22.21
CA ASP A 109 8.78 -4.26 -22.52
C ASP A 109 8.90 -5.21 -21.32
N ARG A 110 9.75 -4.87 -20.33
CA ARG A 110 9.93 -5.67 -19.11
C ARG A 110 8.64 -5.71 -18.29
N TYR A 111 7.97 -4.57 -18.13
CA TYR A 111 6.72 -4.47 -17.39
C TYR A 111 5.62 -5.29 -18.08
N THR A 112 5.41 -5.07 -19.38
CA THR A 112 4.40 -5.81 -20.16
C THR A 112 4.65 -7.32 -20.12
N LYS A 113 5.91 -7.75 -20.32
CA LYS A 113 6.29 -9.17 -20.21
C LYS A 113 6.15 -9.72 -18.80
N ALA A 114 6.24 -8.90 -17.77
CA ALA A 114 5.99 -9.33 -16.40
C ALA A 114 4.49 -9.59 -16.19
N LEU A 115 3.61 -8.69 -16.65
CA LEU A 115 2.16 -8.85 -16.53
C LEU A 115 1.62 -10.09 -17.28
N GLU A 116 2.25 -10.47 -18.38
CA GLU A 116 1.96 -11.73 -19.08
C GLU A 116 2.33 -12.98 -18.25
N LYS A 117 3.32 -12.86 -17.36
CA LYS A 117 3.73 -13.96 -16.48
C LYS A 117 2.73 -14.10 -15.33
N ARG A 118 1.80 -15.04 -15.47
CA ARG A 118 0.85 -15.42 -14.41
C ARG A 118 1.35 -16.55 -13.52
N ARG A 119 2.67 -16.75 -13.37
CA ARG A 119 3.25 -17.92 -12.67
C ARG A 119 2.77 -18.09 -11.23
N LEU A 120 2.81 -17.03 -10.41
CA LEU A 120 2.35 -17.10 -9.02
C LEU A 120 0.84 -17.36 -8.94
N LYS A 121 0.04 -16.70 -9.79
CA LYS A 121 -1.40 -16.93 -9.94
C LYS A 121 -1.69 -18.39 -10.29
N GLU A 122 -1.07 -18.92 -11.34
CA GLU A 122 -1.25 -20.30 -11.81
C GLU A 122 -0.75 -21.35 -10.82
N LYS A 123 0.32 -21.05 -10.06
CA LYS A 123 0.90 -22.02 -9.13
C LYS A 123 0.12 -22.12 -7.82
N TYR A 124 -0.37 -21.01 -7.30
CA TYR A 124 -0.96 -20.96 -5.94
C TYR A 124 -2.47 -20.75 -5.93
N PHE A 125 -3.03 -20.18 -7.00
CA PHE A 125 -4.40 -19.66 -7.03
C PHE A 125 -5.15 -20.02 -8.32
N LYS A 126 -4.72 -21.05 -9.06
CA LYS A 126 -5.29 -21.45 -10.36
C LYS A 126 -6.81 -21.61 -10.36
N SER A 127 -7.36 -22.18 -9.29
CA SER A 127 -8.79 -22.50 -9.17
C SER A 127 -9.59 -21.38 -8.52
N LEU A 128 -8.98 -20.22 -8.26
CA LEU A 128 -9.62 -19.13 -7.54
C LEU A 128 -9.94 -17.99 -8.49
N GLU A 129 -11.22 -17.69 -8.61
CA GLU A 129 -11.73 -16.52 -9.33
C GLU A 129 -11.38 -15.22 -8.60
N LYS A 130 -11.46 -15.22 -7.27
CA LYS A 130 -11.05 -14.10 -6.41
C LYS A 130 -9.95 -14.53 -5.46
N ILE A 131 -8.94 -13.69 -5.30
CA ILE A 131 -7.84 -13.89 -4.37
C ILE A 131 -7.92 -12.82 -3.29
N SER A 132 -8.00 -13.25 -2.04
CA SER A 132 -8.00 -12.40 -0.85
C SER A 132 -6.62 -12.36 -0.21
N CYS A 133 -6.37 -11.32 0.61
CA CYS A 133 -5.19 -11.25 1.47
C CYS A 133 -5.05 -12.50 2.38
N ALA A 134 -6.15 -13.06 2.87
CA ALA A 134 -6.14 -14.29 3.64
C ALA A 134 -5.67 -15.51 2.84
N GLN A 135 -5.94 -15.56 1.53
CA GLN A 135 -5.41 -16.61 0.66
C GLN A 135 -3.92 -16.44 0.38
N LEU A 136 -3.43 -15.18 0.23
CA LEU A 136 -1.99 -14.90 0.17
C LEU A 136 -1.27 -15.40 1.43
N GLU A 137 -1.83 -15.08 2.60
CA GLU A 137 -1.29 -15.52 3.89
C GLU A 137 -1.21 -17.05 3.98
N LYS A 138 -2.32 -17.73 3.68
CA LYS A 138 -2.36 -19.20 3.62
C LYS A 138 -1.33 -19.76 2.63
N ALA A 139 -1.10 -19.10 1.50
CA ALA A 139 -0.16 -19.58 0.49
C ALA A 139 1.29 -19.52 0.96
N PHE A 140 1.75 -18.44 1.61
CA PHE A 140 3.13 -18.39 2.09
C PHE A 140 3.37 -19.18 3.38
N LEU A 141 2.33 -19.44 4.19
CA LEU A 141 2.45 -20.27 5.40
C LEU A 141 2.54 -21.77 5.11
N ARG A 142 2.15 -22.23 3.90
CA ARG A 142 2.26 -23.63 3.51
C ARG A 142 3.71 -24.10 3.54
N ALA A 143 3.94 -25.23 4.20
CA ALA A 143 5.26 -25.88 4.26
C ALA A 143 5.85 -26.18 2.87
N SER A 144 4.99 -26.53 1.90
CA SER A 144 5.39 -26.82 0.52
C SER A 144 5.77 -25.59 -0.32
N THR A 145 5.47 -24.37 0.15
CA THR A 145 5.82 -23.16 -0.59
C THR A 145 7.33 -22.90 -0.48
N PRO A 146 8.08 -22.82 -1.59
CA PRO A 146 9.51 -22.53 -1.56
C PRO A 146 9.81 -21.15 -0.96
N ARG A 147 10.98 -21.01 -0.30
CA ARG A 147 11.41 -19.76 0.37
C ARG A 147 11.28 -18.52 -0.52
N ALA A 148 11.71 -18.60 -1.78
CA ALA A 148 11.63 -17.50 -2.74
C ALA A 148 10.17 -17.07 -3.01
N ASP A 149 9.26 -18.03 -3.21
CA ASP A 149 7.85 -17.73 -3.45
C ASP A 149 7.16 -17.20 -2.18
N ARG A 150 7.54 -17.68 -0.98
CA ARG A 150 7.05 -17.12 0.28
C ARG A 150 7.40 -15.64 0.41
N TYR A 151 8.62 -15.25 0.04
CA TYR A 151 9.03 -13.86 0.09
C TYR A 151 8.16 -12.98 -0.82
N LYS A 152 7.98 -13.39 -2.08
CA LYS A 152 7.14 -12.68 -3.07
C LYS A 152 5.69 -12.56 -2.63
N LEU A 153 5.09 -13.65 -2.13
CA LEU A 153 3.71 -13.65 -1.63
C LEU A 153 3.53 -12.74 -0.40
N LYS A 154 4.55 -12.60 0.44
CA LYS A 154 4.54 -11.64 1.56
C LYS A 154 4.61 -10.19 1.07
N LEU A 155 5.44 -9.91 0.05
CA LEU A 155 5.46 -8.59 -0.60
C LEU A 155 4.08 -8.25 -1.19
N ALA A 156 3.45 -9.19 -1.90
CA ALA A 156 2.11 -9.01 -2.42
C ALA A 156 1.08 -8.72 -1.30
N LEU A 157 1.17 -9.41 -0.17
CA LEU A 157 0.30 -9.14 0.98
C LEU A 157 0.51 -7.73 1.55
N ILE A 158 1.74 -7.22 1.58
CA ILE A 158 2.01 -5.84 2.01
C ILE A 158 1.39 -4.84 1.02
N VAL A 159 1.62 -5.01 -0.28
CA VAL A 159 1.06 -4.12 -1.31
C VAL A 159 -0.47 -4.08 -1.21
N GLU A 160 -1.10 -5.24 -1.24
CA GLU A 160 -2.56 -5.37 -1.32
C GLU A 160 -3.28 -5.10 -0.01
N GLY A 161 -2.66 -5.46 1.12
CA GLY A 161 -3.29 -5.35 2.44
C GLY A 161 -2.96 -4.07 3.19
N VAL A 162 -1.88 -3.37 2.80
CA VAL A 162 -1.37 -2.20 3.51
C VAL A 162 -1.32 -0.95 2.64
N ILE A 163 -0.75 -1.04 1.44
CA ILE A 163 -0.46 0.12 0.59
C ILE A 163 -1.68 0.49 -0.26
N THR A 164 -2.11 -0.41 -1.14
CA THR A 164 -3.27 -0.21 -2.02
C THR A 164 -4.58 -0.46 -1.28
N ALA A 165 -4.57 -1.46 -0.38
CA ALA A 165 -5.64 -1.79 0.57
C ALA A 165 -7.07 -1.53 0.09
N SER A 166 -7.66 -2.55 -0.53
CA SER A 166 -9.04 -2.53 -1.01
C SER A 166 -10.03 -3.01 0.07
N ASP A 167 -11.33 -2.84 -0.19
CA ASP A 167 -12.37 -3.51 0.62
C ASP A 167 -12.14 -5.03 0.64
N ASN A 168 -12.43 -5.68 1.76
CA ASN A 168 -12.23 -7.12 1.94
C ASN A 168 -13.01 -7.99 0.93
N ASN A 169 -14.05 -7.44 0.28
CA ASN A 169 -14.83 -8.13 -0.76
C ASN A 169 -14.23 -8.00 -2.17
N VAL A 170 -13.19 -7.17 -2.32
CA VAL A 170 -12.46 -6.94 -3.57
C VAL A 170 -11.29 -7.92 -3.62
N SER A 171 -11.10 -8.55 -4.78
CA SER A 171 -9.93 -9.38 -5.04
C SER A 171 -8.70 -8.50 -5.07
N ILE A 172 -7.54 -9.03 -4.67
CA ILE A 172 -6.27 -8.37 -4.96
C ILE A 172 -6.12 -8.14 -6.46
N ASP A 173 -5.29 -7.17 -6.83
CA ASP A 173 -4.84 -7.03 -8.21
C ASP A 173 -3.93 -8.21 -8.57
N GLU A 174 -4.28 -8.91 -9.64
CA GLU A 174 -3.45 -10.03 -10.13
C GLU A 174 -2.13 -9.55 -10.73
N ASP A 175 -2.05 -8.28 -11.13
CA ASP A 175 -0.82 -7.67 -11.63
C ASP A 175 0.19 -7.48 -10.50
N THR A 176 -0.26 -7.30 -9.24
CA THR A 176 0.64 -7.34 -8.08
C THR A 176 1.39 -8.66 -8.01
N LEU A 177 0.73 -9.79 -8.28
CA LEU A 177 1.40 -11.10 -8.30
C LEU A 177 2.42 -11.24 -9.43
N ALA A 178 2.17 -10.61 -10.58
CA ALA A 178 3.10 -10.59 -11.69
C ALA A 178 4.34 -9.72 -11.38
N ILE A 179 4.12 -8.53 -10.81
CA ILE A 179 5.19 -7.58 -10.48
C ILE A 179 6.09 -8.15 -9.38
N VAL A 180 5.55 -8.68 -8.28
CA VAL A 180 6.38 -9.27 -7.21
C VAL A 180 7.14 -10.52 -7.66
N ASP A 181 6.75 -11.13 -8.79
CA ASP A 181 7.48 -12.27 -9.34
C ASP A 181 8.81 -11.86 -10.00
N ASP A 182 8.92 -10.60 -10.43
CA ASP A 182 10.15 -9.97 -10.89
C ASP A 182 10.62 -8.93 -9.84
N LEU A 183 11.43 -9.36 -8.87
CA LEU A 183 11.83 -8.51 -7.74
C LEU A 183 12.58 -7.24 -8.18
N GLU A 184 13.38 -7.31 -9.23
CA GLU A 184 14.04 -6.11 -9.77
C GLU A 184 13.03 -5.12 -10.34
N LEU A 185 12.01 -5.61 -11.06
CA LEU A 185 10.90 -4.76 -11.51
C LEU A 185 10.14 -4.18 -10.32
N PHE A 186 9.81 -5.00 -9.33
CA PHE A 186 9.08 -4.58 -8.14
C PHE A 186 9.82 -3.47 -7.37
N PHE A 187 11.13 -3.62 -7.14
CA PHE A 187 11.90 -2.61 -6.41
C PHE A 187 12.21 -1.35 -7.23
N ALA A 188 12.14 -1.43 -8.56
CA ALA A 188 12.23 -0.27 -9.45
C ALA A 188 10.87 0.39 -9.73
N TYR A 189 9.77 -0.26 -9.33
CA TYR A 189 8.42 0.26 -9.51
C TYR A 189 8.22 1.46 -8.56
N PRO A 190 7.60 2.55 -9.03
CA PRO A 190 7.26 3.66 -8.16
C PRO A 190 6.18 3.32 -7.15
#